data_AF-E3DR12-F1
#
_entry.id   AF-E3DR12-F1
#
_cell.length_a   1.000
_cell.length_b   1.000
_cell.length_c   1.000
_cell.angle_alpha   90.00
_cell.angle_beta   90.00
_cell.angle_gamma   90.00
#
_symmetry.space_group_name_H-M   'P 1'
#
loop_
_entity.id
_entity.type
_entity.pdbx_description
1 polymer ?
#
loop_
_entity_poly.entity_id
_entity_poly.type
_entity_poly.pdbx_seq_one_letter_code
_entity_poly.pdbx_strand_id
1 'polypeptide(L)'
;MRINTNIAALNSYNQLKNTQSSLSKSLERLSSGKRINKAADDAAGLAISEKMMSQTRGLSMAQRNAQDGISMIQTAEGALKESHSILQRMRELSVQAANDTNTAGDREEIQKEVDELVNELDRISNTTEFNTKKLLNGDLGTAVNTAVANVNENDSLKSGGSNIASGSTVVSLQDSDDNNLGIAAGDTVELSYVKGDDTVTESITIASGTAVTALTSADITTSVASGTLTFTAANTGVSDAVNGVTMTVKNASGEVKSAATDALSNFQETTKAADVRTDGTATFQIGANSSQSLSLDIENMSSSNLGVAGVKVETQSQANASITALDKAIQKVSAERSKLGSKQNRLDHTINNLNTAEENLTAAESRISDVDMAKEMMSFTKSQILSQAGTAMMAQANQLPQGVLQLLG
;
A
#
# COMPACT_ATOMS: atom_id res chain seq x y z
N MET A 1 -84.31 -25.08 -19.97
CA MET A 1 -83.49 -24.54 -18.86
C MET A 1 -83.30 -25.62 -17.81
N ARG A 2 -82.07 -25.86 -17.33
CA ARG A 2 -81.81 -26.76 -16.19
C ARG A 2 -81.91 -25.92 -14.90
N ILE A 3 -82.82 -26.28 -13.99
CA ILE A 3 -83.19 -25.45 -12.82
C ILE A 3 -82.27 -25.70 -11.61
N ASN A 4 -81.68 -26.90 -11.49
CA ASN A 4 -80.87 -27.27 -10.32
C ASN A 4 -79.43 -26.75 -10.32
N THR A 5 -78.89 -26.33 -11.48
CA THR A 5 -77.49 -25.88 -11.60
C THR A 5 -77.45 -24.49 -12.19
N ASN A 6 -77.09 -23.51 -11.36
CA ASN A 6 -76.95 -22.12 -11.77
C ASN A 6 -75.53 -21.83 -12.25
N ILE A 7 -75.30 -22.04 -13.54
CA ILE A 7 -74.00 -21.83 -14.18
C ILE A 7 -73.59 -20.35 -14.14
N ALA A 8 -74.56 -19.42 -14.21
CA ALA A 8 -74.28 -17.99 -14.12
C ALA A 8 -73.73 -17.59 -12.75
N ALA A 9 -74.36 -18.07 -11.66
CA ALA A 9 -73.86 -17.84 -10.30
C ALA A 9 -72.49 -18.49 -10.06
N LEU A 10 -72.25 -19.69 -10.61
CA LEU A 10 -70.95 -20.36 -10.48
C LEU A 10 -69.83 -19.60 -11.21
N ASN A 11 -70.12 -19.05 -12.39
CA ASN A 11 -69.18 -18.22 -13.13
C ASN A 11 -68.88 -16.90 -12.38
N SER A 12 -69.93 -16.22 -11.88
CA SER A 12 -69.78 -15.02 -11.05
C SER A 12 -68.98 -15.29 -9.77
N TYR A 13 -69.18 -16.42 -9.12
CA TYR A 13 -68.41 -16.84 -7.93
C TYR A 13 -66.93 -17.08 -8.26
N ASN A 14 -66.63 -17.78 -9.35
CA ASN A 14 -65.24 -17.99 -9.80
C ASN A 14 -64.55 -16.66 -10.13
N GLN A 15 -65.26 -15.74 -10.79
CA GLN A 15 -64.74 -14.41 -11.11
C GLN A 15 -64.53 -13.56 -9.84
N LEU A 16 -65.45 -13.62 -8.87
CA LEU A 16 -65.32 -12.96 -7.57
C LEU A 16 -64.12 -13.50 -6.79
N LYS A 17 -63.95 -14.82 -6.73
CA LYS A 17 -62.81 -15.48 -6.08
C LYS A 17 -61.47 -15.04 -6.68
N ASN A 18 -61.38 -14.99 -8.01
CA ASN A 18 -60.20 -14.51 -8.71
C ASN A 18 -59.92 -13.03 -8.40
N THR A 19 -60.98 -12.21 -8.37
CA THR A 19 -60.87 -10.77 -8.07
C THR A 19 -60.43 -10.52 -6.63
N GLN A 20 -60.96 -11.29 -5.67
CA GLN A 20 -60.56 -11.23 -4.27
C GLN A 20 -59.09 -11.64 -4.08
N SER A 21 -58.62 -12.66 -4.81
CA SER A 21 -57.20 -13.04 -4.81
C SER A 21 -56.30 -11.92 -5.37
N SER A 22 -56.70 -11.28 -6.46
CA SER A 22 -55.98 -10.12 -7.01
C SER A 22 -55.95 -8.93 -6.04
N LEU A 23 -57.07 -8.64 -5.37
CA LEU A 23 -57.14 -7.58 -4.35
C LEU A 23 -56.15 -7.83 -3.20
N SER A 24 -56.10 -9.06 -2.69
CA SER A 24 -55.15 -9.43 -1.63
C SER A 24 -53.69 -9.31 -2.08
N LYS A 25 -53.38 -9.68 -3.33
CA LYS A 25 -52.02 -9.51 -3.89
C LYS A 25 -51.63 -8.04 -4.04
N SER A 26 -52.54 -7.19 -4.54
CA SER A 26 -52.28 -5.76 -4.63
C SER A 26 -52.08 -5.12 -3.27
N LEU A 27 -52.84 -5.56 -2.25
CA LEU A 27 -52.66 -5.11 -0.87
C LEU A 27 -51.30 -5.53 -0.30
N GLU A 28 -50.86 -6.76 -0.55
CA GLU A 28 -49.52 -7.26 -0.17
C GLU A 28 -48.40 -6.43 -0.82
N ARG A 29 -48.52 -6.13 -2.12
CA ARG A 29 -47.54 -5.30 -2.86
C ARG A 29 -47.52 -3.84 -2.40
N LEU A 30 -48.69 -3.23 -2.17
CA LEU A 30 -48.80 -1.87 -1.64
C LEU A 30 -48.24 -1.76 -0.22
N SER A 31 -48.47 -2.76 0.62
CA SER A 31 -47.99 -2.76 2.01
C SER A 31 -46.48 -2.94 2.12
N SER A 32 -45.87 -3.69 1.21
CA SER A 32 -44.43 -3.99 1.21
C SER A 32 -43.61 -3.02 0.36
N GLY A 33 -44.25 -2.30 -0.56
CA GLY A 33 -43.58 -1.51 -1.60
C GLY A 33 -42.86 -2.36 -2.66
N LYS A 34 -42.94 -3.69 -2.57
CA LYS A 34 -42.26 -4.62 -3.50
C LYS A 34 -43.27 -5.31 -4.41
N ARG A 35 -42.92 -5.36 -5.70
CA ARG A 35 -43.60 -6.14 -6.73
C ARG A 35 -43.40 -7.64 -6.51
N ILE A 36 -42.21 -8.04 -6.08
CA ILE A 36 -41.81 -9.43 -5.85
C ILE A 36 -41.68 -9.66 -4.33
N ASN A 37 -42.67 -10.27 -3.69
CA ASN A 37 -42.61 -10.63 -2.27
C ASN A 37 -42.36 -12.11 -2.02
N LYS A 38 -42.80 -12.96 -2.96
CA LYS A 38 -42.65 -14.42 -2.87
C LYS A 38 -42.03 -14.93 -4.17
N ALA A 39 -41.32 -16.06 -4.10
CA ALA A 39 -40.75 -16.72 -5.29
C ALA A 39 -41.80 -17.07 -6.35
N ALA A 40 -43.07 -17.23 -5.96
CA ALA A 40 -44.19 -17.49 -6.86
C ALA A 40 -44.61 -16.26 -7.71
N ASP A 41 -44.22 -15.03 -7.32
CA ASP A 41 -44.53 -13.83 -8.11
C ASP A 41 -43.62 -13.72 -9.35
N ASP A 42 -42.32 -13.96 -9.17
CA ASP A 42 -41.30 -13.96 -10.22
C ASP A 42 -40.01 -14.64 -9.72
N ALA A 43 -39.85 -15.94 -10.00
CA ALA A 43 -38.72 -16.72 -9.50
C ALA A 43 -37.37 -16.23 -10.08
N ALA A 44 -37.36 -15.83 -11.35
CA ALA A 44 -36.14 -15.33 -12.01
C ALA A 44 -35.79 -13.93 -11.50
N GLY A 45 -36.78 -13.05 -11.37
CA GLY A 45 -36.61 -11.71 -10.80
C GLY A 45 -36.11 -11.72 -9.36
N LEU A 46 -36.63 -12.64 -8.53
CA LEU A 46 -36.17 -12.82 -7.15
C LEU A 46 -34.71 -13.27 -7.08
N ALA A 47 -34.30 -14.25 -7.88
CA ALA A 47 -32.91 -14.73 -7.88
C ALA A 47 -31.91 -13.64 -8.31
N ILE A 48 -32.30 -12.80 -9.28
CA ILE A 48 -31.49 -11.66 -9.72
C ILE A 48 -31.43 -10.58 -8.64
N SER A 49 -32.57 -10.22 -8.03
CA SER A 49 -32.59 -9.21 -6.97
C SER A 49 -31.81 -9.66 -5.73
N GLU A 50 -31.88 -10.93 -5.34
CA GLU A 50 -31.08 -11.48 -4.24
C GLU A 50 -29.57 -11.40 -4.54
N LYS A 51 -29.16 -11.71 -5.78
CA LYS A 51 -27.78 -11.55 -6.21
C LYS A 51 -27.34 -10.09 -6.17
N MET A 52 -28.18 -9.17 -6.66
CA MET A 52 -27.89 -7.72 -6.64
C MET A 52 -27.81 -7.22 -5.19
N MET A 53 -28.73 -7.60 -4.31
CA MET A 53 -28.68 -7.26 -2.88
C MET A 53 -27.40 -7.77 -2.21
N SER A 54 -26.98 -9.00 -2.52
CA SER A 54 -25.71 -9.55 -2.02
C SER A 54 -24.52 -8.74 -2.51
N GLN A 55 -24.53 -8.31 -3.78
CA GLN A 55 -23.46 -7.48 -4.35
C GLN A 55 -23.46 -6.09 -3.72
N THR A 56 -24.59 -5.41 -3.61
CA THR A 56 -24.71 -4.09 -2.94
C THR A 56 -24.17 -4.13 -1.51
N ARG A 57 -24.56 -5.14 -0.72
CA ARG A 57 -24.00 -5.32 0.65
C ARG A 57 -22.50 -5.59 0.63
N GLY A 58 -22.02 -6.36 -0.34
CA GLY A 58 -20.59 -6.61 -0.55
C GLY A 58 -19.82 -5.34 -0.92
N LEU A 59 -20.38 -4.49 -1.77
CA LEU A 59 -19.79 -3.20 -2.15
C LEU A 59 -19.74 -2.22 -0.97
N SER A 60 -20.82 -2.14 -0.18
CA SER A 60 -20.85 -1.31 1.04
C SER A 60 -19.81 -1.76 2.07
N MET A 61 -19.60 -3.06 2.24
CA MET A 61 -18.50 -3.58 3.07
C MET A 61 -17.12 -3.28 2.47
N ALA A 62 -16.96 -3.44 1.15
CA ALA A 62 -15.72 -3.11 0.47
C ALA A 62 -15.35 -1.62 0.59
N GLN A 63 -16.33 -0.73 0.57
CA GLN A 63 -16.12 0.70 0.82
C GLN A 63 -15.62 0.95 2.25
N ARG A 64 -16.22 0.29 3.27
CA ARG A 64 -15.72 0.37 4.66
C ARG A 64 -14.28 -0.15 4.77
N ASN A 65 -14.00 -1.31 4.19
CA ASN A 65 -12.64 -1.86 4.17
C ASN A 65 -11.63 -0.93 3.50
N ALA A 66 -12.02 -0.25 2.42
CA ALA A 66 -11.18 0.74 1.74
C ALA A 66 -10.92 1.98 2.62
N GLN A 67 -11.93 2.44 3.36
CA GLN A 67 -11.79 3.54 4.33
C GLN A 67 -10.87 3.14 5.50
N ASP A 68 -11.01 1.93 6.03
CA ASP A 68 -10.11 1.39 7.06
C ASP A 68 -8.66 1.33 6.54
N GLY A 69 -8.48 0.93 5.27
CA GLY A 69 -7.19 0.97 4.59
C GLY A 69 -6.60 2.38 4.50
N ILE A 70 -7.42 3.40 4.19
CA ILE A 70 -6.99 4.80 4.19
C ILE A 70 -6.58 5.24 5.60
N SER A 71 -7.35 4.91 6.64
CA SER A 71 -7.00 5.26 8.02
C SER A 71 -5.69 4.62 8.47
N MET A 72 -5.44 3.37 8.08
CA MET A 72 -4.18 2.69 8.35
C MET A 72 -3.00 3.33 7.61
N ILE A 73 -3.17 3.70 6.33
CA ILE A 73 -2.15 4.43 5.56
C ILE A 73 -1.84 5.79 6.19
N GLN A 74 -2.85 6.54 6.61
CA GLN A 74 -2.67 7.84 7.26
C GLN A 74 -1.94 7.72 8.60
N THR A 75 -2.20 6.65 9.36
CA THR A 75 -1.47 6.36 10.60
C THR A 75 0.02 6.11 10.31
N ALA A 76 0.32 5.30 9.30
CA ALA A 76 1.70 5.07 8.87
C ALA A 76 2.37 6.34 8.34
N GLU A 77 1.69 7.13 7.50
CA GLU A 77 2.26 8.35 6.93
C GLU A 77 2.53 9.43 7.98
N GLY A 78 1.68 9.54 9.00
CA GLY A 78 1.93 10.42 10.15
C GLY A 78 3.24 10.07 10.87
N ALA A 79 3.47 8.79 11.15
CA ALA A 79 4.70 8.32 11.76
C ALA A 79 5.93 8.51 10.85
N LEU A 80 5.79 8.28 9.54
CA LEU A 80 6.87 8.52 8.57
C LEU A 80 7.21 10.01 8.41
N LYS A 81 6.24 10.91 8.61
CA LYS A 81 6.49 12.34 8.62
C LYS A 81 7.38 12.75 9.80
N GLU A 82 7.12 12.23 10.98
CA GLU A 82 8.00 12.47 12.15
C GLU A 82 9.38 11.85 11.95
N SER A 83 9.44 10.62 11.41
CA SER A 83 10.70 9.96 11.06
C SER A 83 11.52 10.80 10.06
N HIS A 84 10.87 11.41 9.08
CA HIS A 84 11.52 12.30 8.12
C HIS A 84 12.09 13.57 8.78
N SER A 85 11.34 14.20 9.68
CA SER A 85 11.82 15.38 10.45
C SER A 85 13.02 15.03 11.32
N ILE A 86 13.00 13.86 11.96
CA ILE A 86 14.12 13.37 12.78
C ILE A 86 15.36 13.13 11.91
N LEU A 87 15.23 12.46 10.77
CA LEU A 87 16.34 12.23 9.85
C LEU A 87 16.93 13.55 9.31
N GLN A 88 16.08 14.54 9.02
CA GLN A 88 16.55 15.88 8.65
C GLN A 88 17.35 16.52 9.79
N ARG A 89 16.88 16.42 11.04
CA ARG A 89 17.60 16.92 12.22
C ARG A 89 18.94 16.22 12.41
N MET A 90 18.98 14.89 12.30
CA MET A 90 20.23 14.11 12.34
C MET A 90 21.21 14.55 11.25
N ARG A 91 20.70 14.89 10.06
CA ARG A 91 21.52 15.40 8.95
C ARG A 91 22.10 16.77 9.27
N GLU A 92 21.31 17.68 9.85
CA GLU A 92 21.81 18.99 10.31
C GLU A 92 22.94 18.83 11.33
N LEU A 93 22.75 17.94 12.32
CA LEU A 93 23.77 17.64 13.32
C LEU A 93 25.04 17.03 12.71
N SER A 94 24.88 16.14 11.73
CA SER A 94 26.02 15.54 11.02
C SER A 94 26.79 16.58 10.19
N VAL A 95 26.09 17.51 9.54
CA VAL A 95 26.71 18.64 8.83
C VAL A 95 27.40 19.60 9.80
N GLN A 96 26.80 19.85 10.97
CA GLN A 96 27.43 20.64 12.02
C GLN A 96 28.72 19.96 12.50
N ALA A 97 28.66 18.66 12.83
CA ALA A 97 29.82 17.90 13.30
C ALA A 97 30.94 17.79 12.26
N ALA A 98 30.60 17.78 10.97
CA ALA A 98 31.57 17.75 9.85
C ALA A 98 32.45 19.02 9.76
N ASN A 99 32.09 20.11 10.45
CA ASN A 99 32.93 21.32 10.49
C ASN A 99 34.15 21.13 11.39
N ASP A 100 35.31 21.60 10.94
CA ASP A 100 36.59 21.52 11.67
C ASP A 100 36.76 22.57 12.78
N THR A 101 35.83 23.53 12.86
CA THR A 101 35.79 24.47 13.98
C THR A 101 35.34 23.83 15.30
N ASN A 102 34.71 22.65 15.23
CA ASN A 102 34.24 21.93 16.42
C ASN A 102 35.36 21.10 17.04
N THR A 103 35.41 21.10 18.37
CA THR A 103 36.36 20.25 19.09
C THR A 103 35.84 18.81 19.19
N ALA A 104 36.71 17.87 19.57
CA ALA A 104 36.30 16.48 19.80
C ALA A 104 35.21 16.36 20.89
N GLY A 105 35.25 17.23 21.92
CA GLY A 105 34.22 17.26 22.96
C GLY A 105 32.88 17.78 22.44
N ASP A 106 32.88 18.79 21.55
CA ASP A 106 31.65 19.29 20.94
C ASP A 106 30.98 18.22 20.06
N ARG A 107 31.79 17.43 19.34
CA ARG A 107 31.30 16.31 18.53
C ARG A 107 30.71 15.18 19.39
N GLU A 108 31.26 14.94 20.57
CA GLU A 108 30.69 13.97 21.52
C GLU A 108 29.30 14.40 22.04
N GLU A 109 29.11 15.70 22.32
CA GLU A 109 27.78 16.21 22.72
C GLU A 109 26.77 16.15 21.56
N ILE A 110 27.20 16.43 20.33
CA ILE A 110 26.35 16.24 19.14
C ILE A 110 25.99 14.76 18.97
N GLN A 111 26.94 13.84 19.18
CA GLN A 111 26.68 12.40 19.10
C GLN A 111 25.57 11.96 20.06
N LYS A 112 25.55 12.47 21.29
CA LYS A 112 24.46 12.16 22.25
C LYS A 112 23.09 12.58 21.73
N GLU A 113 22.99 13.74 21.07
CA GLU A 113 21.72 14.17 20.44
C GLU A 113 21.35 13.24 19.28
N VAL A 114 22.33 12.83 18.45
CA VAL A 114 22.11 11.87 17.37
C VAL A 114 21.64 10.51 17.90
N ASP A 115 22.23 9.99 18.97
CA ASP A 115 21.86 8.71 19.58
C ASP A 115 20.41 8.74 20.12
N GLU A 116 19.99 9.83 20.75
CA GLU A 116 18.59 10.00 21.20
C GLU A 116 17.62 10.06 20.02
N LEU A 117 18.01 10.69 18.89
CA LEU A 117 17.20 10.71 17.67
C LEU A 117 17.10 9.32 17.03
N VAL A 118 18.16 8.51 17.07
CA VAL A 118 18.12 7.09 16.64
C VAL A 118 17.14 6.29 17.50
N ASN A 119 17.24 6.43 18.83
CA ASN A 119 16.32 5.77 19.75
C ASN A 119 14.86 6.17 19.51
N GLU A 120 14.62 7.45 19.19
CA GLU A 120 13.28 7.94 18.86
C GLU A 120 12.76 7.36 17.53
N LEU A 121 13.61 7.21 16.51
CA LEU A 121 13.23 6.51 15.26
C LEU A 121 12.80 5.07 15.53
N ASP A 122 13.55 4.34 16.35
CA ASP A 122 13.19 2.97 16.72
C ASP A 122 11.94 2.91 17.58
N ARG A 123 11.73 3.89 18.46
CA ARG A 123 10.49 4.02 19.22
C ARG A 123 9.30 4.24 18.28
N ILE A 124 9.39 5.15 17.31
CA ILE A 124 8.32 5.39 16.32
C ILE A 124 8.04 4.11 15.53
N SER A 125 9.08 3.44 15.05
CA SER A 125 8.96 2.20 14.28
C SER A 125 8.23 1.09 15.07
N ASN A 126 8.58 0.92 16.35
CA ASN A 126 8.03 -0.13 17.22
C ASN A 126 6.67 0.22 17.84
N THR A 127 6.37 1.51 18.05
CA THR A 127 5.12 1.94 18.69
C THR A 127 3.99 2.22 17.70
N THR A 128 4.31 2.48 16.43
CA THR A 128 3.29 2.76 15.41
C THR A 128 2.47 1.51 15.10
N GLU A 129 1.20 1.52 15.52
CA GLU A 129 0.27 0.41 15.33
C GLU A 129 -1.12 0.88 14.90
N PHE A 130 -1.79 0.05 14.12
CA PHE A 130 -3.20 0.21 13.78
C PHE A 130 -3.93 -1.08 14.14
N ASN A 131 -4.91 -0.99 15.04
CA ASN A 131 -5.64 -2.16 15.54
C ASN A 131 -4.69 -3.30 15.99
N THR A 132 -3.70 -2.96 16.83
CA THR A 132 -2.63 -3.86 17.35
C THR A 132 -1.65 -4.43 16.32
N LYS A 133 -1.80 -4.11 15.03
CA LYS A 133 -0.84 -4.48 13.98
C LYS A 133 0.25 -3.41 13.87
N LYS A 134 1.50 -3.81 14.03
CA LYS A 134 2.66 -2.93 13.82
C LYS A 134 2.83 -2.62 12.34
N LEU A 135 3.08 -1.35 12.03
CA LEU A 135 3.10 -0.88 10.63
C LEU A 135 4.52 -0.72 10.07
N LEU A 136 5.45 -0.29 10.91
CA LEU A 136 6.77 0.21 10.48
C LEU A 136 7.96 -0.68 10.92
N ASN A 137 7.73 -1.63 11.82
CA ASN A 137 8.76 -2.54 12.34
C ASN A 137 9.18 -3.64 11.34
N GLY A 138 8.65 -3.59 10.12
CA GLY A 138 8.89 -4.60 9.11
C GLY A 138 7.91 -5.76 9.14
N ASP A 139 6.97 -5.90 10.08
CA ASP A 139 6.01 -7.01 10.01
C ASP A 139 5.16 -6.97 8.73
N LEU A 140 4.93 -5.78 8.15
CA LEU A 140 4.03 -5.55 7.03
C LEU A 140 4.67 -5.55 5.62
N GLY A 141 5.97 -5.80 5.50
CA GLY A 141 6.63 -5.74 4.20
C GLY A 141 6.46 -7.02 3.37
N THR A 142 6.92 -6.99 2.13
CA THR A 142 6.92 -8.14 1.20
C THR A 142 7.83 -9.28 1.68
N ALA A 143 7.51 -10.51 1.29
CA ALA A 143 8.34 -11.67 1.60
C ALA A 143 9.71 -11.59 0.90
N VAL A 144 10.74 -11.98 1.62
CA VAL A 144 12.11 -12.09 1.11
C VAL A 144 12.57 -13.52 1.37
N ASN A 145 12.73 -14.31 0.31
CA ASN A 145 12.99 -15.75 0.41
C ASN A 145 14.44 -16.08 0.79
N THR A 146 15.38 -15.18 0.49
CA THR A 146 16.80 -15.32 0.79
C THR A 146 17.33 -13.97 1.23
N ALA A 147 18.13 -13.96 2.30
CA ALA A 147 18.77 -12.73 2.75
C ALA A 147 19.64 -12.15 1.62
N VAL A 148 19.56 -10.84 1.44
CA VAL A 148 20.26 -10.13 0.36
C VAL A 148 21.36 -9.27 0.97
N ALA A 149 22.55 -9.30 0.39
CA ALA A 149 23.66 -8.43 0.77
C ALA A 149 23.48 -7.04 0.15
N ASN A 150 23.89 -6.01 0.88
CA ASN A 150 23.92 -4.66 0.33
C ASN A 150 24.97 -4.57 -0.79
N VAL A 151 24.62 -3.96 -1.92
CA VAL A 151 25.56 -3.67 -3.02
C VAL A 151 25.55 -2.17 -3.30
N ASN A 152 26.71 -1.54 -3.15
CA ASN A 152 26.96 -0.16 -3.53
C ASN A 152 27.87 -0.12 -4.77
N GLU A 153 27.56 0.71 -5.74
CA GLU A 153 28.30 0.83 -6.99
C GLU A 153 28.73 2.28 -7.21
N ASN A 154 29.96 2.47 -7.71
CA ASN A 154 30.45 3.74 -8.20
C ASN A 154 30.67 3.65 -9.71
N ASP A 155 29.84 4.39 -10.45
CA ASP A 155 29.84 4.48 -11.91
C ASP A 155 30.64 5.69 -12.43
N SER A 156 31.03 6.62 -11.56
CA SER A 156 31.78 7.82 -11.95
C SER A 156 33.27 7.59 -12.20
N LEU A 157 33.78 6.38 -11.95
CA LEU A 157 35.20 6.08 -12.06
C LEU A 157 35.53 5.39 -13.38
N LYS A 158 36.62 5.84 -14.01
CA LYS A 158 37.19 5.27 -15.22
C LYS A 158 38.65 4.89 -15.02
N SER A 159 39.21 4.11 -15.94
CA SER A 159 40.63 3.81 -16.01
C SER A 159 41.09 3.84 -17.46
N GLY A 160 41.97 4.78 -17.80
CA GLY A 160 42.49 4.95 -19.17
C GLY A 160 41.42 5.33 -20.21
N GLY A 161 40.42 6.13 -19.83
CA GLY A 161 39.32 6.60 -20.70
C GLY A 161 38.27 5.52 -21.01
N SER A 162 38.31 4.38 -20.32
CA SER A 162 37.33 3.29 -20.41
C SER A 162 36.83 2.90 -19.02
N ASN A 163 35.75 2.12 -18.96
CA ASN A 163 35.22 1.56 -17.72
C ASN A 163 36.29 0.77 -16.94
N ILE A 164 36.18 0.72 -15.62
CA ILE A 164 37.16 0.02 -14.76
C ILE A 164 37.23 -1.47 -15.12
N ALA A 165 38.44 -2.02 -15.17
CA ALA A 165 38.67 -3.46 -15.26
C ALA A 165 39.20 -4.02 -13.93
N SER A 166 39.03 -5.32 -13.69
CA SER A 166 39.47 -6.00 -12.46
C SER A 166 40.99 -5.90 -12.18
N GLY A 167 41.79 -5.52 -13.18
CA GLY A 167 43.23 -5.25 -13.05
C GLY A 167 43.62 -3.77 -13.01
N SER A 168 42.65 -2.85 -13.03
CA SER A 168 42.92 -1.41 -12.92
C SER A 168 43.58 -1.09 -11.57
N THR A 169 44.55 -0.17 -11.59
CA THR A 169 45.24 0.28 -10.36
C THR A 169 44.59 1.54 -9.83
N VAL A 170 44.62 1.74 -8.51
CA VAL A 170 44.05 2.95 -7.86
C VAL A 170 44.71 4.24 -8.39
N VAL A 171 46.00 4.17 -8.74
CA VAL A 171 46.78 5.29 -9.30
C VAL A 171 46.33 5.66 -10.73
N SER A 172 45.76 4.71 -11.46
CA SER A 172 45.27 4.90 -12.85
C SER A 172 43.80 5.31 -12.94
N LEU A 173 43.17 5.62 -11.81
CA LEU A 173 41.77 6.03 -11.77
C LEU A 173 41.61 7.46 -12.31
N GLN A 174 40.54 7.63 -13.08
CA GLN A 174 40.10 8.88 -13.65
C GLN A 174 38.66 9.15 -13.24
N ASP A 175 38.28 10.43 -13.21
CA ASP A 175 36.90 10.87 -13.08
C ASP A 175 36.11 10.58 -14.38
N SER A 176 34.79 10.73 -14.31
CA SER A 176 33.81 10.69 -15.39
C SER A 176 34.19 11.56 -16.59
N ASP A 177 34.89 12.67 -16.35
CA ASP A 177 35.44 13.60 -17.36
C ASP A 177 36.86 13.22 -17.86
N ASP A 178 37.32 11.98 -17.61
CA ASP A 178 38.64 11.43 -17.97
C ASP A 178 39.85 12.15 -17.30
N ASN A 179 39.59 12.97 -16.29
CA ASN A 179 40.62 13.65 -15.50
C ASN A 179 41.30 12.68 -14.52
N ASN A 180 42.64 12.69 -14.46
CA ASN A 180 43.38 11.84 -13.53
C ASN A 180 43.14 12.29 -12.08
N LEU A 181 42.79 11.34 -11.19
CA LEU A 181 42.47 11.64 -9.80
C LEU A 181 43.69 12.06 -8.96
N GLY A 182 44.89 11.99 -9.53
CA GLY A 182 46.11 12.47 -8.89
C GLY A 182 46.55 11.65 -7.68
N ILE A 183 46.01 10.45 -7.51
CA ILE A 183 46.40 9.50 -6.47
C ILE A 183 47.81 8.99 -6.79
N ALA A 184 48.73 9.08 -5.84
CA ALA A 184 50.12 8.69 -5.98
C ALA A 184 50.49 7.57 -4.99
N ALA A 185 51.59 6.85 -5.28
CA ALA A 185 52.13 5.89 -4.34
C ALA A 185 52.59 6.59 -3.04
N GLY A 186 52.09 6.14 -1.90
CA GLY A 186 52.27 6.76 -0.59
C GLY A 186 51.06 7.56 -0.09
N ASP A 187 50.04 7.78 -0.93
CA ASP A 187 48.76 8.33 -0.48
C ASP A 187 47.98 7.29 0.35
N THR A 188 47.18 7.76 1.30
CA THR A 188 46.33 6.92 2.14
C THR A 188 44.87 7.14 1.77
N VAL A 189 44.14 6.05 1.53
CA VAL A 189 42.70 6.07 1.26
C VAL A 189 41.97 5.58 2.51
N GLU A 190 41.15 6.44 3.10
CA GLU A 190 40.28 6.12 4.22
C GLU A 190 38.89 5.75 3.70
N LEU A 191 38.51 4.49 3.87
CA LEU A 191 37.18 3.98 3.58
C LEU A 191 36.33 4.07 4.85
N SER A 192 35.28 4.88 4.80
CA SER A 192 34.34 5.07 5.92
C SER A 192 32.94 4.60 5.53
N TYR A 193 32.33 3.77 6.37
CA TYR A 193 30.98 3.24 6.16
C TYR A 193 30.27 2.95 7.48
N VAL A 194 28.94 2.94 7.45
CA VAL A 194 28.08 2.57 8.59
C VAL A 194 27.69 1.10 8.44
N LYS A 195 27.93 0.30 9.49
CA LYS A 195 27.53 -1.11 9.59
C LYS A 195 26.89 -1.36 10.96
N GLY A 196 25.65 -1.86 10.97
CA GLY A 196 24.92 -2.12 12.22
C GLY A 196 24.92 -0.89 13.12
N ASP A 197 25.49 -1.01 14.31
CA ASP A 197 25.57 0.03 15.35
C ASP A 197 26.87 0.86 15.31
N ASP A 198 27.77 0.62 14.35
CA ASP A 198 29.07 1.28 14.27
C ASP A 198 29.36 1.92 12.91
N THR A 199 30.02 3.09 12.92
CA THR A 199 30.73 3.61 11.73
C THR A 199 32.18 3.17 11.75
N VAL A 200 32.57 2.34 10.78
CA VAL A 200 33.92 1.81 10.61
C VAL A 200 34.69 2.69 9.64
N THR A 201 35.92 3.03 10.02
CA THR A 201 36.88 3.71 9.14
C THR A 201 38.15 2.86 9.05
N GLU A 202 38.50 2.41 7.85
CA GLU A 202 39.75 1.70 7.58
C GLU A 202 40.63 2.51 6.64
N SER A 203 41.94 2.51 6.90
CA SER A 203 42.93 3.23 6.10
C SER A 203 43.83 2.27 5.34
N ILE A 204 43.97 2.53 4.04
CA ILE A 204 44.80 1.72 3.13
C ILE A 204 45.84 2.64 2.50
N THR A 205 47.12 2.35 2.71
CA THR A 205 48.21 3.06 2.04
C THR A 205 48.41 2.49 0.64
N ILE A 206 48.34 3.34 -0.38
CA ILE A 206 48.40 2.96 -1.79
C ILE A 206 49.86 2.80 -2.23
N ALA A 207 50.23 1.60 -2.67
CA ALA A 207 51.43 1.35 -3.46
C ALA A 207 51.13 1.48 -4.97
N SER A 208 52.16 1.68 -5.80
CA SER A 208 52.04 1.88 -7.26
C SER A 208 51.33 0.75 -8.02
N GLY A 209 51.29 -0.46 -7.45
CA GLY A 209 50.61 -1.63 -8.01
C GLY A 209 49.32 -2.03 -7.29
N THR A 210 48.77 -1.17 -6.41
CA THR A 210 47.55 -1.50 -5.66
C THR A 210 46.37 -1.56 -6.62
N ALA A 211 45.81 -2.77 -6.77
CA ALA A 211 44.60 -2.97 -7.56
C ALA A 211 43.41 -2.28 -6.89
N VAL A 212 42.44 -1.82 -7.68
CA VAL A 212 41.18 -1.24 -7.16
C VAL A 212 40.44 -2.27 -6.29
N THR A 213 40.60 -3.57 -6.57
CA THR A 213 40.04 -4.66 -5.76
C THR A 213 40.75 -4.88 -4.41
N ALA A 214 41.80 -4.13 -4.11
CA ALA A 214 42.48 -4.16 -2.81
C ALA A 214 41.94 -3.09 -1.85
N LEU A 215 40.97 -2.27 -2.29
CA LEU A 215 40.25 -1.29 -1.45
C LEU A 215 39.17 -1.97 -0.58
N THR A 216 39.47 -3.15 -0.03
CA THR A 216 38.56 -3.98 0.79
C THR A 216 38.74 -3.67 2.27
N SER A 217 37.64 -3.78 3.02
CA SER A 217 37.69 -3.98 4.47
C SER A 217 37.26 -5.41 4.83
N ALA A 218 37.37 -5.79 6.11
CA ALA A 218 36.89 -7.08 6.59
C ALA A 218 35.38 -7.31 6.31
N ASP A 219 34.60 -6.24 6.17
CA ASP A 219 33.15 -6.28 5.96
C ASP A 219 32.72 -6.00 4.50
N ILE A 220 33.64 -5.59 3.63
CA ILE A 220 33.35 -5.20 2.24
C ILE A 220 34.16 -6.06 1.28
N THR A 221 33.45 -6.84 0.48
CA THR A 221 34.04 -7.47 -0.71
C THR A 221 33.98 -6.46 -1.85
N THR A 222 35.16 -6.04 -2.32
CA THR A 222 35.24 -5.20 -3.52
C THR A 222 35.32 -6.05 -4.77
N SER A 223 34.56 -5.67 -5.79
CA SER A 223 34.63 -6.31 -7.10
C SER A 223 34.47 -5.28 -8.20
N VAL A 224 34.98 -5.58 -9.38
CA VAL A 224 34.71 -4.79 -10.58
C VAL A 224 33.77 -5.62 -11.45
N ALA A 225 32.49 -5.22 -11.49
CA ALA A 225 31.45 -5.89 -12.24
C ALA A 225 30.90 -4.93 -13.29
N SER A 226 30.69 -5.40 -14.53
CA SER A 226 30.14 -4.58 -15.63
C SER A 226 30.86 -3.26 -15.92
N GLY A 227 32.10 -3.07 -15.45
CA GLY A 227 32.88 -1.86 -15.66
C GLY A 227 32.81 -0.82 -14.52
N THR A 228 32.09 -1.12 -13.43
CA THR A 228 31.95 -0.23 -12.26
C THR A 228 32.64 -0.82 -11.04
N LEU A 229 33.04 0.05 -10.11
CA LEU A 229 33.57 -0.39 -8.81
C LEU A 229 32.38 -0.72 -7.90
N THR A 230 32.32 -1.95 -7.43
CA THR A 230 31.23 -2.45 -6.58
C THR A 230 31.75 -2.84 -5.21
N PHE A 231 31.03 -2.44 -4.18
CA PHE A 231 31.20 -2.83 -2.79
C PHE A 231 30.01 -3.66 -2.37
N THR A 232 30.25 -4.95 -2.14
CA THR A 232 29.25 -5.87 -1.62
C THR A 232 29.54 -6.13 -0.14
N ALA A 233 28.52 -6.02 0.71
CA ALA A 233 28.62 -6.42 2.10
C ALA A 233 29.02 -7.90 2.19
N ALA A 234 29.98 -8.23 3.06
CA ALA A 234 30.53 -9.58 3.18
C ALA A 234 29.47 -10.62 3.62
N ASN A 235 28.47 -10.16 4.38
CA ASN A 235 27.36 -10.98 4.85
C ASN A 235 26.01 -10.42 4.34
N THR A 236 25.02 -11.31 4.26
CA THR A 236 23.65 -10.96 3.89
C THR A 236 22.83 -10.55 5.11
N GLY A 237 21.95 -9.56 4.96
CA GLY A 237 21.02 -9.15 6.01
C GLY A 237 21.17 -7.68 6.45
N VAL A 238 20.17 -7.16 7.14
CA VAL A 238 20.04 -5.74 7.48
C VAL A 238 21.10 -5.29 8.49
N SER A 239 21.45 -6.15 9.44
CA SER A 239 22.46 -5.86 10.48
C SER A 239 23.88 -5.73 9.92
N ASP A 240 24.20 -6.47 8.86
CA ASP A 240 25.50 -6.43 8.19
C ASP A 240 25.53 -5.50 6.95
N ALA A 241 24.46 -4.73 6.73
CA ALA A 241 24.36 -3.83 5.61
C ALA A 241 25.39 -2.70 5.71
N VAL A 242 26.14 -2.49 4.63
CA VAL A 242 27.14 -1.42 4.51
C VAL A 242 26.49 -0.19 3.88
N ASN A 243 26.21 0.83 4.69
CA ASN A 243 25.53 2.06 4.27
C ASN A 243 26.46 3.28 4.31
N GLY A 244 26.16 4.30 3.49
CA GLY A 244 26.90 5.57 3.52
C GLY A 244 28.39 5.47 3.16
N VAL A 245 28.76 4.58 2.23
CA VAL A 245 30.17 4.38 1.86
C VAL A 245 30.78 5.66 1.30
N THR A 246 31.87 6.11 1.91
CA THR A 246 32.67 7.26 1.49
C THR A 246 34.15 6.91 1.51
N MET A 247 34.94 7.56 0.66
CA MET A 247 36.36 7.27 0.48
C MET A 247 37.15 8.58 0.44
N THR A 248 37.89 8.86 1.53
CA THR A 248 38.73 10.06 1.62
C THR A 248 40.16 9.74 1.22
N VAL A 249 40.69 10.44 0.22
CA VAL A 249 42.08 10.28 -0.20
C VAL A 249 42.95 11.36 0.45
N LYS A 250 43.95 10.96 1.23
CA LYS A 250 44.94 11.85 1.85
C LYS A 250 46.31 11.66 1.21
N ASN A 251 47.06 12.74 1.03
CA ASN A 251 48.45 12.66 0.62
C ASN A 251 49.36 12.17 1.76
N ALA A 252 50.64 11.91 1.47
CA ALA A 252 51.63 11.49 2.48
C ALA A 252 51.84 12.51 3.62
N SER A 253 51.38 13.75 3.46
CA SER A 253 51.42 14.82 4.46
C SER A 253 50.10 14.97 5.24
N GLY A 254 49.08 14.15 4.93
CA GLY A 254 47.77 14.16 5.58
C GLY A 254 46.74 15.12 4.97
N GLU A 255 47.05 15.83 3.88
CA GLU A 255 46.11 16.73 3.21
C GLU A 255 45.13 15.96 2.31
N VAL A 256 43.85 16.30 2.39
CA VAL A 256 42.79 15.65 1.60
C VAL A 256 42.84 16.11 0.15
N LYS A 257 42.88 15.15 -0.78
CA LYS A 257 42.71 15.41 -2.22
C LYS A 257 41.22 15.40 -2.55
N SER A 258 40.60 16.58 -2.57
CA SER A 258 39.15 16.74 -2.77
C SER A 258 38.67 16.13 -4.09
N ALA A 259 39.33 16.40 -5.22
CA ALA A 259 38.94 15.83 -6.52
C ALA A 259 38.97 14.29 -6.56
N ALA A 260 39.95 13.66 -5.88
CA ALA A 260 40.02 12.21 -5.77
C ALA A 260 38.95 11.67 -4.82
N THR A 261 38.72 12.37 -3.71
CA THR A 261 37.74 12.02 -2.69
C THR A 261 36.32 12.08 -3.23
N ASP A 262 35.99 13.13 -3.99
CA ASP A 262 34.67 13.34 -4.57
C ASP A 262 34.34 12.25 -5.61
N ALA A 263 35.30 11.92 -6.49
CA ALA A 263 35.13 10.87 -7.49
C ALA A 263 35.05 9.46 -6.86
N LEU A 264 35.88 9.15 -5.85
CA LEU A 264 35.86 7.85 -5.19
C LEU A 264 34.64 7.68 -4.27
N SER A 265 34.13 8.74 -3.66
CA SER A 265 33.04 8.65 -2.66
C SER A 265 31.62 8.57 -3.27
N ASN A 266 31.48 8.68 -4.59
CA ASN A 266 30.17 8.69 -5.27
C ASN A 266 29.55 7.29 -5.43
N PHE A 267 29.29 6.62 -4.29
CA PHE A 267 28.68 5.30 -4.25
C PHE A 267 27.15 5.36 -4.15
N GLN A 268 26.48 4.71 -5.10
CA GLN A 268 25.04 4.53 -5.13
C GLN A 268 24.65 3.14 -4.65
N GLU A 269 23.61 3.05 -3.81
CA GLU A 269 23.08 1.78 -3.34
C GLU A 269 22.21 1.16 -4.44
N THR A 270 22.70 0.12 -5.12
CA THR A 270 21.97 -0.56 -6.21
C THR A 270 21.13 -1.71 -5.66
N THR A 271 21.59 -2.40 -4.61
CA THR A 271 20.84 -3.50 -3.96
C THR A 271 20.71 -3.25 -2.47
N LYS A 272 19.46 -3.12 -1.99
CA LYS A 272 19.16 -3.01 -0.55
C LYS A 272 19.44 -4.35 0.15
N ALA A 273 20.03 -4.28 1.35
CA ALA A 273 20.03 -5.43 2.23
C ALA A 273 18.60 -5.77 2.67
N ALA A 274 18.32 -7.06 2.77
CA ALA A 274 17.03 -7.55 3.24
C ALA A 274 17.21 -8.85 4.02
N ASP A 275 16.55 -8.94 5.17
CA ASP A 275 16.48 -10.17 5.95
C ASP A 275 15.38 -11.10 5.42
N VAL A 276 15.55 -12.41 5.67
CA VAL A 276 14.50 -13.38 5.36
C VAL A 276 13.27 -13.08 6.22
N ARG A 277 12.14 -12.82 5.57
CA ARG A 277 10.88 -12.54 6.26
C ARG A 277 9.71 -13.18 5.53
N THR A 278 8.75 -13.68 6.30
CA THR A 278 7.48 -14.22 5.81
C THR A 278 6.58 -13.10 5.29
N ASP A 279 5.72 -13.42 4.32
CA ASP A 279 4.74 -12.45 3.78
C ASP A 279 3.84 -11.94 4.90
N GLY A 280 3.89 -10.64 5.16
CA GLY A 280 3.06 -9.95 6.15
C GLY A 280 2.19 -8.86 5.52
N THR A 281 2.03 -8.87 4.20
CA THR A 281 1.25 -7.85 3.50
C THR A 281 -0.19 -7.78 4.00
N ALA A 282 -0.69 -6.56 4.23
CA ALA A 282 -2.07 -6.34 4.61
C ALA A 282 -2.95 -6.34 3.36
N THR A 283 -3.75 -7.38 3.19
CA THR A 283 -4.69 -7.49 2.06
C THR A 283 -6.05 -6.92 2.45
N PHE A 284 -6.50 -5.89 1.75
CA PHE A 284 -7.82 -5.31 1.89
C PHE A 284 -8.74 -5.82 0.79
N GLN A 285 -9.88 -6.38 1.17
CA GLN A 285 -10.92 -6.76 0.22
C GLN A 285 -11.73 -5.52 -0.17
N ILE A 286 -11.43 -4.96 -1.34
CA ILE A 286 -11.97 -3.69 -1.87
C ILE A 286 -13.01 -3.92 -2.98
N GLY A 287 -13.61 -5.10 -3.03
CA GLY A 287 -14.73 -5.41 -3.92
C GLY A 287 -15.60 -6.55 -3.41
N ALA A 288 -16.77 -6.73 -4.02
CA ALA A 288 -17.76 -7.70 -3.60
C ALA A 288 -17.44 -9.16 -4.02
N ASN A 289 -16.48 -9.37 -4.93
CA ASN A 289 -16.13 -10.70 -5.46
C ASN A 289 -14.73 -11.15 -5.05
N SER A 290 -14.49 -12.46 -5.09
CA SER A 290 -13.16 -13.05 -4.87
C SER A 290 -12.11 -12.43 -5.80
N SER A 291 -10.91 -12.19 -5.29
CA SER A 291 -9.76 -11.60 -6.00
C SER A 291 -9.84 -10.09 -6.29
N GLN A 292 -10.80 -9.38 -5.71
CA GLN A 292 -10.86 -7.91 -5.72
C GLN A 292 -10.19 -7.34 -4.47
N SER A 293 -8.90 -7.60 -4.30
CA SER A 293 -8.12 -7.20 -3.13
C SER A 293 -6.99 -6.23 -3.48
N LEU A 294 -6.70 -5.31 -2.56
CA LEU A 294 -5.52 -4.46 -2.59
C LEU A 294 -4.53 -4.96 -1.53
N SER A 295 -3.31 -5.29 -1.94
CA SER A 295 -2.20 -5.49 -1.00
C SER A 295 -1.56 -4.14 -0.65
N LEU A 296 -1.43 -3.93 0.65
CA LEU A 296 -0.63 -2.87 1.26
C LEU A 296 0.58 -3.53 1.90
N ASP A 297 1.74 -3.16 1.40
CA ASP A 297 3.05 -3.57 1.89
C ASP A 297 3.79 -2.32 2.37
N ILE A 298 4.29 -2.37 3.60
CA ILE A 298 5.08 -1.31 4.21
C ILE A 298 6.44 -1.87 4.57
N GLU A 299 7.50 -1.31 3.99
CA GLU A 299 8.88 -1.72 4.30
C GLU A 299 9.24 -1.39 5.77
N ASN A 300 10.25 -2.06 6.31
CA ASN A 300 10.78 -1.77 7.65
C ASN A 300 11.41 -0.37 7.67
N MET A 301 11.07 0.45 8.66
CA MET A 301 11.54 1.83 8.81
C MET A 301 12.25 2.05 10.17
N SER A 302 12.74 0.97 10.79
CA SER A 302 13.68 1.03 11.92
C SER A 302 15.01 1.64 11.52
N SER A 303 15.76 2.12 12.52
CA SER A 303 17.08 2.73 12.34
C SER A 303 18.05 1.77 11.62
N SER A 304 18.02 0.47 11.95
CA SER A 304 18.87 -0.55 11.34
C SER A 304 18.53 -0.75 9.86
N ASN A 305 17.25 -0.81 9.48
CA ASN A 305 16.84 -0.98 8.08
C ASN A 305 17.06 0.27 7.22
N LEU A 306 16.95 1.44 7.84
CA LEU A 306 17.31 2.70 7.20
C LEU A 306 18.83 2.88 7.08
N GLY A 307 19.62 2.08 7.81
CA GLY A 307 21.08 2.14 7.80
C GLY A 307 21.65 3.29 8.63
N VAL A 308 20.89 3.76 9.62
CA VAL A 308 21.23 4.92 10.46
C VAL A 308 21.49 4.57 11.93
N ALA A 309 21.35 3.31 12.33
CA ALA A 309 21.56 2.86 13.71
C ALA A 309 22.99 3.17 14.21
N GLY A 310 24.00 2.93 13.38
CA GLY A 310 25.41 3.13 13.72
C GLY A 310 26.04 4.43 13.25
N VAL A 311 25.24 5.47 13.03
CA VAL A 311 25.71 6.78 12.57
C VAL A 311 26.56 7.43 13.65
N LYS A 312 27.86 7.58 13.38
CA LYS A 312 28.81 8.29 14.25
C LYS A 312 29.26 9.59 13.61
N VAL A 313 29.45 10.61 14.44
CA VAL A 313 29.88 11.96 14.03
C VAL A 313 31.08 12.47 14.85
N GLU A 314 31.78 11.57 15.56
CA GLU A 314 32.95 11.88 16.38
C GLU A 314 34.14 12.42 15.56
N THR A 315 34.27 11.95 14.32
CA THR A 315 35.30 12.41 13.38
C THR A 315 34.69 12.99 12.10
N GLN A 316 35.43 13.86 11.42
CA GLN A 316 34.98 14.47 10.16
C GLN A 316 34.71 13.42 9.07
N SER A 317 35.53 12.38 8.99
CA SER A 317 35.35 11.27 8.03
C SER A 317 34.08 10.48 8.32
N GLN A 318 33.81 10.19 9.59
CA GLN A 318 32.56 9.53 10.01
C GLN A 318 31.34 10.43 9.80
N ALA A 319 31.43 11.73 10.08
CA ALA A 319 30.36 12.69 9.83
C ALA A 319 29.98 12.76 8.34
N ASN A 320 30.96 12.70 7.43
CA ASN A 320 30.70 12.66 5.98
C ASN A 320 30.00 11.36 5.56
N ALA A 321 30.45 10.20 6.04
CA ALA A 321 29.78 8.91 5.81
C ALA A 321 28.33 8.93 6.33
N SER A 322 28.15 9.50 7.51
CA SER A 322 26.86 9.70 8.18
C SER A 322 25.90 10.59 7.38
N ILE A 323 26.39 11.69 6.78
CA ILE A 323 25.57 12.54 5.89
C ILE A 323 25.06 11.71 4.70
N THR A 324 25.94 10.93 4.06
CA THR A 324 25.54 10.08 2.93
C THR A 324 24.55 8.98 3.35
N ALA A 325 24.76 8.34 4.50
CA ALA A 325 23.82 7.36 5.05
C ALA A 325 22.44 7.99 5.32
N LEU A 326 22.41 9.17 5.92
CA LEU A 326 21.20 9.92 6.23
C LEU A 326 20.47 10.39 4.97
N ASP A 327 21.18 10.84 3.94
CA ASP A 327 20.59 11.22 2.65
C ASP A 327 19.90 10.02 1.99
N LYS A 328 20.54 8.83 2.01
CA LYS A 328 19.93 7.59 1.52
C LYS A 328 18.71 7.20 2.36
N ALA A 329 18.77 7.33 3.68
CA ALA A 329 17.64 7.05 4.58
C ALA A 329 16.44 7.99 4.31
N ILE A 330 16.69 9.29 4.15
CA ILE A 330 15.67 10.29 3.80
C ILE A 330 15.00 9.96 2.47
N GLN A 331 15.79 9.53 1.47
CA GLN A 331 15.26 9.08 0.17
C GLN A 331 14.40 7.83 0.32
N LYS A 332 14.82 6.84 1.11
CA LYS A 332 14.05 5.61 1.41
C LYS A 332 12.69 5.94 2.05
N VAL A 333 12.67 6.77 3.10
CA VAL A 333 11.42 7.21 3.76
C VAL A 333 10.52 7.98 2.78
N SER A 334 11.11 8.86 1.97
CA SER A 334 10.36 9.65 0.99
C SER A 334 9.73 8.77 -0.11
N ALA A 335 10.45 7.75 -0.57
CA ALA A 335 9.94 6.77 -1.53
C ALA A 335 8.76 5.96 -0.94
N GLU A 336 8.87 5.52 0.31
CA GLU A 336 7.78 4.79 0.97
C GLU A 336 6.54 5.68 1.15
N ARG A 337 6.71 6.94 1.56
CA ARG A 337 5.60 7.91 1.64
C ARG A 337 4.94 8.14 0.28
N SER A 338 5.72 8.27 -0.78
CA SER A 338 5.20 8.41 -2.15
C SER A 338 4.35 7.20 -2.56
N LYS A 339 4.83 6.00 -2.25
CA LYS A 339 4.12 4.74 -2.48
C LYS A 339 2.80 4.71 -1.69
N LEU A 340 2.80 5.04 -0.40
CA LEU A 340 1.61 5.11 0.44
C LEU A 340 0.58 6.13 -0.09
N GLY A 341 1.02 7.33 -0.47
CA GLY A 341 0.15 8.34 -1.07
C GLY A 341 -0.48 7.87 -2.38
N SER A 342 0.28 7.15 -3.23
CA SER A 342 -0.28 6.55 -4.45
C SER A 342 -1.36 5.50 -4.14
N LYS A 343 -1.20 4.71 -3.08
CA LYS A 343 -2.17 3.69 -2.63
C LYS A 343 -3.42 4.35 -2.04
N GLN A 344 -3.28 5.46 -1.32
CA GLN A 344 -4.41 6.27 -0.87
C GLN A 344 -5.23 6.80 -2.05
N ASN A 345 -4.59 7.45 -3.03
CA ASN A 345 -5.28 7.94 -4.23
C ASN A 345 -6.03 6.82 -4.97
N ARG A 346 -5.43 5.63 -5.06
CA ARG A 346 -6.09 4.44 -5.63
C ARG A 346 -7.31 4.02 -4.82
N LEU A 347 -7.25 4.04 -3.49
CA LEU A 347 -8.39 3.73 -2.63
C LEU A 347 -9.50 4.76 -2.79
N ASP A 348 -9.19 6.05 -2.88
CA ASP A 348 -10.18 7.11 -3.13
C ASP A 348 -10.91 6.91 -4.47
N HIS A 349 -10.17 6.64 -5.55
CA HIS A 349 -10.78 6.29 -6.84
C HIS A 349 -11.62 5.02 -6.77
N THR A 350 -11.15 4.02 -6.01
CA THR A 350 -11.89 2.77 -5.80
C THR A 350 -13.20 3.03 -5.07
N ILE A 351 -13.19 3.83 -4.00
CA ILE A 351 -14.39 4.21 -3.24
C ILE A 351 -15.41 4.90 -4.14
N ASN A 352 -14.97 5.85 -4.98
CA ASN A 352 -15.85 6.53 -5.92
C ASN A 352 -16.48 5.56 -6.93
N ASN A 353 -15.70 4.61 -7.47
CA ASN A 353 -16.21 3.59 -8.37
C ASN A 353 -17.19 2.63 -7.66
N LEU A 354 -16.89 2.23 -6.42
CA LEU A 354 -17.76 1.39 -5.61
C LEU A 354 -19.09 2.09 -5.32
N ASN A 355 -19.08 3.39 -4.99
CA ASN A 355 -20.29 4.19 -4.78
C ASN A 355 -21.17 4.20 -6.04
N THR A 356 -20.58 4.48 -7.21
CA THR A 356 -21.32 4.47 -8.48
C THR A 356 -21.86 3.08 -8.81
N ALA A 357 -21.10 2.02 -8.54
CA ALA A 357 -21.56 0.65 -8.75
C ALA A 357 -22.70 0.27 -7.79
N GLU A 358 -22.62 0.68 -6.52
CA GLU A 358 -23.64 0.46 -5.50
C GLU A 358 -24.94 1.18 -5.86
N GLU A 359 -24.86 2.44 -6.30
CA GLU A 359 -26.01 3.22 -6.76
C GLU A 359 -26.68 2.56 -7.98
N ASN A 360 -25.90 2.18 -8.99
CA ASN A 360 -26.43 1.55 -10.19
C ASN A 360 -27.07 0.18 -9.91
N LEU A 361 -26.46 -0.63 -9.05
CA LEU A 361 -27.02 -1.93 -8.66
C LEU A 361 -28.28 -1.77 -7.82
N THR A 362 -28.32 -0.79 -6.92
CA THR A 362 -29.52 -0.48 -6.13
C THR A 362 -30.65 0.03 -7.01
N ALA A 363 -30.35 0.88 -8.00
CA ALA A 363 -31.34 1.35 -8.98
C ALA A 363 -31.84 0.19 -9.88
N ALA A 364 -30.96 -0.73 -10.26
CA ALA A 364 -31.33 -1.92 -11.02
C ALA A 364 -32.19 -2.88 -10.18
N GLU A 365 -31.85 -3.09 -8.91
CA GLU A 365 -32.63 -3.90 -7.97
C GLU A 365 -34.02 -3.30 -7.79
N SER A 366 -34.13 -2.00 -7.52
CA SER A 366 -35.42 -1.30 -7.38
C SER A 366 -36.32 -1.47 -8.60
N ARG A 367 -35.78 -1.39 -9.84
CA ARG A 367 -36.58 -1.64 -11.06
C ARG A 367 -37.12 -3.07 -11.16
N ILE A 368 -36.44 -4.03 -10.54
CA ILE A 368 -36.83 -5.44 -10.54
C ILE A 368 -37.79 -5.72 -9.37
N SER A 369 -37.46 -5.29 -8.16
CA SER A 369 -38.15 -5.65 -6.93
C SER A 369 -39.29 -4.72 -6.58
N ASP A 370 -39.19 -3.42 -6.87
CA ASP A 370 -40.09 -2.42 -6.31
C ASP A 370 -41.33 -2.25 -7.19
N VAL A 371 -42.43 -1.83 -6.55
CA VAL A 371 -43.70 -1.62 -7.22
C VAL A 371 -43.90 -0.14 -7.55
N ASP A 372 -44.44 0.13 -8.74
CA ASP A 372 -45.02 1.44 -9.04
C ASP A 372 -46.33 1.60 -8.25
N MET A 373 -46.25 2.36 -7.16
CA MET A 373 -47.37 2.58 -6.24
C MET A 373 -48.59 3.17 -6.93
N ALA A 374 -48.42 4.07 -7.90
CA ALA A 374 -49.56 4.66 -8.61
C ALA A 374 -50.29 3.60 -9.45
N LYS A 375 -49.53 2.76 -10.15
CA LYS A 375 -50.09 1.66 -10.95
C LYS A 375 -50.76 0.58 -10.10
N GLU A 376 -50.17 0.23 -8.97
CA GLU A 376 -50.72 -0.77 -8.07
C GLU A 376 -51.97 -0.24 -7.34
N MET A 377 -52.02 1.04 -6.98
CA MET A 377 -53.23 1.68 -6.43
C MET A 377 -54.40 1.69 -7.42
N MET A 378 -54.13 1.93 -8.72
CA MET A 378 -55.16 1.81 -9.76
C MET A 378 -55.67 0.36 -9.88
N SER A 379 -54.77 -0.63 -9.84
CA SER A 379 -55.12 -2.05 -9.91
C SER A 379 -55.89 -2.53 -8.68
N PHE A 380 -55.51 -2.04 -7.50
CA PHE A 380 -56.22 -2.24 -6.23
C PHE A 380 -57.64 -1.69 -6.31
N THR A 381 -57.78 -0.42 -6.71
CA THR A 381 -59.10 0.25 -6.83
C THR A 381 -59.98 -0.46 -7.86
N LYS A 382 -59.42 -0.85 -9.01
CA LYS A 382 -60.12 -1.65 -10.03
C LYS A 382 -60.61 -2.99 -9.46
N SER A 383 -59.75 -3.71 -8.73
CA SER A 383 -60.10 -5.00 -8.13
C SER A 383 -61.14 -4.85 -7.02
N GLN A 384 -61.10 -3.75 -6.26
CA GLN A 384 -62.10 -3.41 -5.26
C GLN A 384 -63.48 -3.15 -5.88
N ILE A 385 -63.54 -2.36 -6.97
CA ILE A 385 -64.78 -2.11 -7.72
C ILE A 385 -65.31 -3.40 -8.34
N LEU A 386 -64.45 -4.24 -8.93
CA LEU A 386 -64.84 -5.52 -9.50
C LEU A 386 -65.34 -6.52 -8.43
N SER A 387 -64.78 -6.49 -7.22
CA SER A 387 -65.27 -7.32 -6.11
C SER A 387 -66.68 -6.90 -5.69
N GLN A 388 -66.94 -5.59 -5.56
CA GLN A 388 -68.27 -5.04 -5.30
C GLN A 388 -69.27 -5.34 -6.42
N ALA A 389 -68.86 -5.25 -7.69
CA ALA A 389 -69.70 -5.61 -8.83
C ALA A 389 -69.97 -7.13 -8.89
N GLY A 390 -68.98 -7.95 -8.54
CA GLY A 390 -69.08 -9.41 -8.50
C GLY A 390 -70.05 -9.91 -7.42
N THR A 391 -70.06 -9.29 -6.24
CA THR A 391 -71.05 -9.60 -5.19
C THR A 391 -72.46 -9.20 -5.60
N ALA A 392 -72.63 -8.04 -6.25
CA ALA A 392 -73.92 -7.60 -6.78
C ALA A 392 -74.42 -8.51 -7.91
N MET A 393 -73.56 -8.92 -8.84
CA MET A 393 -73.91 -9.86 -9.91
C MET A 393 -74.21 -11.26 -9.40
N MET A 394 -73.50 -11.73 -8.38
CA MET A 394 -73.80 -13.02 -7.73
C MET A 394 -75.16 -12.98 -7.02
N ALA A 395 -75.49 -11.86 -6.36
CA ALA A 395 -76.81 -11.65 -5.78
C ALA A 395 -77.92 -11.68 -6.85
N GLN A 396 -77.72 -10.99 -7.98
CA GLN A 396 -78.66 -11.00 -9.12
C GLN A 396 -78.77 -12.40 -9.76
N ALA A 397 -77.65 -13.09 -9.94
CA ALA A 397 -77.62 -14.42 -10.53
C ALA A 397 -78.36 -15.44 -9.66
N ASN A 398 -78.32 -15.30 -8.33
CA ASN A 398 -79.05 -16.14 -7.39
C ASN A 398 -80.57 -15.90 -7.39
N GLN A 399 -81.04 -14.75 -7.89
CA GLN A 399 -82.48 -14.43 -8.00
C GLN A 399 -83.12 -15.01 -9.28
N LEU A 400 -82.34 -15.26 -10.34
CA LEU A 400 -82.84 -15.80 -11.62
C LEU A 400 -83.63 -17.13 -11.47
N PRO A 401 -83.17 -18.13 -10.67
CA PRO A 401 -83.95 -19.36 -10.47
C PRO A 401 -85.23 -19.16 -9.66
N GLN A 402 -85.27 -18.15 -8.77
CA GLN A 402 -86.44 -17.84 -7.94
C GLN A 402 -87.58 -17.22 -8.76
N GLY A 403 -87.25 -16.35 -9.73
CA GLY A 403 -88.24 -15.80 -10.67
C GLY A 403 -88.88 -16.85 -11.58
N VAL A 404 -88.17 -17.95 -11.86
CA VAL A 404 -88.72 -19.10 -12.61
C VAL A 404 -89.56 -20.00 -11.72
N LEU A 405 -89.21 -20.19 -10.45
CA LEU A 405 -90.06 -20.90 -9.49
C LEU A 405 -91.40 -20.19 -9.24
N GLN A 406 -91.43 -18.85 -9.23
CA GLN A 406 -92.66 -18.05 -9.15
C GLN A 406 -93.58 -18.16 -10.38
N LEU A 407 -93.07 -18.68 -11.50
CA LEU A 407 -93.87 -18.96 -12.71
C LEU A 407 -94.39 -20.41 -12.76
N LEU A 408 -93.90 -21.28 -11.88
CA LEU A 408 -94.26 -22.71 -11.81
C LEU A 408 -95.11 -23.08 -10.59
N GLY A 409 -95.20 -22.20 -9.60
CA GLY A 409 -96.18 -22.26 -8.50
C GLY A 409 -97.24 -21.19 -8.71
#